data_AF-A0A8K0P7P7-F1
#
_entry.id   AF-A0A8K0P7P7-F1
#
_cell.length_a   1.000
_cell.length_b   1.000
_cell.length_c   1.000
_cell.angle_alpha   90.00
_cell.angle_beta   90.00
_cell.angle_gamma   90.00
#
_symmetry.space_group_name_H-M   'P 1'
#
loop_
_entity.id
_entity.type
_entity.pdbx_description
1 polymer ?
#
loop_
_entity_poly.entity_id
_entity_poly.type
_entity_poly.pdbx_seq_one_letter_code
_entity_poly.pdbx_strand_id
1 'polypeptide(L)' 'MAHKKSFEALDRTQQDLRGNSELMGGALVILFGDFRQTLPVIPKSTPADEINGFLKQSFLE' A
#
# COMPACT_ATOMS: atom_id res chain seq x y z
N MET A 1 5.94 8.40 -1.67
CA MET A 1 5.12 8.44 -0.43
C MET A 1 3.76 7.81 -0.69
N ALA A 2 3.50 6.62 -0.14
CA ALA A 2 2.16 6.03 -0.08
C ALA A 2 2.07 5.24 1.22
N HIS A 3 0.96 5.39 1.96
CA HIS A 3 0.75 4.69 3.21
C HIS A 3 0.29 3.26 2.91
N LYS A 4 0.73 2.27 3.71
CA LYS A 4 0.36 0.85 3.53
C LYS A 4 -1.15 0.64 3.34
N LYS A 5 -1.98 1.28 4.18
CA LYS A 5 -3.45 1.23 4.08
C LYS A 5 -4.01 1.69 2.73
N SER A 6 -3.33 2.60 2.02
CA SER A 6 -3.76 3.04 0.70
C SER A 6 -3.66 1.92 -0.33
N PHE A 7 -2.63 1.07 -0.23
CA PHE A 7 -2.48 -0.10 -1.11
C PHE A 7 -3.49 -1.20 -0.78
N GLU A 8 -3.78 -1.44 0.49
CA GLU A 8 -4.79 -2.41 0.90
C GLU A 8 -6.20 -1.96 0.46
N ALA A 9 -6.49 -0.66 0.55
CA ALA A 9 -7.74 -0.09 0.05
C ALA A 9 -7.83 -0.20 -1.48
N LEU A 10 -6.74 0.03 -2.19
CA LEU A 10 -6.67 -0.14 -3.65
C LEU A 10 -6.94 -1.59 -4.04
N ASP A 11 -6.32 -2.56 -3.37
CA ASP A 11 -6.50 -3.99 -3.60
C ASP A 11 -7.97 -4.40 -3.46
N ARG A 12 -8.59 -4.06 -2.32
CA ARG A 12 -10.02 -4.31 -2.08
C ARG A 12 -10.91 -3.66 -3.12
N THR A 13 -10.61 -2.41 -3.49
CA THR A 13 -11.37 -1.69 -4.52
C THR A 13 -11.27 -2.40 -5.87
N GLN A 14 -10.10 -2.92 -6.24
CA GLN A 14 -9.95 -3.67 -7.49
C GLN A 14 -10.66 -5.02 -7.46
N GLN A 15 -10.62 -5.71 -6.33
CA GLN A 15 -11.37 -6.96 -6.13
C GLN A 15 -12.88 -6.74 -6.26
N ASP A 16 -13.40 -5.72 -5.59
CA ASP A 16 -14.81 -5.34 -5.63
C ASP A 16 -15.27 -4.95 -7.04
N LEU A 17 -14.48 -4.13 -7.75
CA LEU A 17 -14.80 -3.68 -9.09
C LEU A 17 -14.78 -4.80 -10.13
N ARG A 18 -13.91 -5.81 -9.95
CA ARG A 18 -13.74 -6.91 -10.90
C ARG A 18 -14.54 -8.16 -10.51
N GLY A 19 -15.11 -8.19 -9.31
CA GLY A 19 -15.73 -9.39 -8.76
C GLY A 19 -14.75 -10.55 -8.64
N ASN A 20 -13.46 -10.25 -8.43
CA ASN A 20 -12.37 -11.22 -8.42
C ASN A 20 -11.58 -11.06 -7.13
N SER A 21 -11.50 -12.10 -6.31
CA SER A 21 -10.77 -12.09 -5.03
C SER A 21 -9.26 -12.31 -5.16
N GLU A 22 -8.75 -12.52 -6.38
CA GLU A 22 -7.32 -12.55 -6.65
C GLU A 22 -6.66 -11.20 -6.33
N LEU A 23 -5.35 -11.23 -6.15
CA LEU A 23 -4.55 -10.03 -5.88
C LEU A 23 -4.81 -8.94 -6.91
N MET A 24 -5.10 -7.71 -6.46
CA MET A 24 -5.45 -6.57 -7.30
C MET A 24 -6.60 -6.88 -8.28
N GLY A 25 -7.53 -7.76 -7.88
CA GLY A 25 -8.61 -8.26 -8.73
C GLY A 25 -8.11 -9.01 -9.97
N GLY A 26 -6.91 -9.60 -9.91
CA GLY A 26 -6.24 -10.29 -11.01
C GLY A 26 -5.56 -9.37 -12.02
N ALA A 27 -5.39 -8.08 -11.71
CA ALA A 27 -4.71 -7.13 -12.58
C ALA A 27 -3.19 -7.22 -12.45
N LEU A 28 -2.49 -7.13 -13.59
CA LEU A 28 -1.05 -6.87 -13.57
C LEU A 28 -0.80 -5.44 -13.07
N VAL A 29 -0.13 -5.31 -11.93
CA VAL A 29 0.24 -4.02 -11.34
C VAL A 29 1.75 -3.87 -11.36
N ILE A 30 2.24 -2.79 -11.95
CA ILE A 30 3.65 -2.41 -11.93
C ILE A 30 3.79 -1.18 -11.02
N LEU A 31 4.50 -1.35 -9.92
CA LEU A 31 4.83 -0.26 -9.01
C LEU A 31 6.19 0.32 -9.37
N PHE A 32 6.24 1.62 -9.65
CA PHE A 32 7.47 2.34 -9.90
C PHE A 32 7.56 3.54 -8.96
N GLY A 33 8.71 3.72 -8.32
CA GLY A 33 8.93 4.82 -7.38
C GLY A 33 10.32 4.76 -6.77
N ASP A 34 10.78 5.89 -6.20
CA ASP A 34 12.00 5.90 -5.41
C ASP A 34 11.67 5.50 -3.97
N PHE A 35 11.96 4.24 -3.61
CA PHE A 35 11.78 3.73 -2.25
C PHE A 35 12.72 4.38 -1.23
N ARG A 36 13.70 5.20 -1.67
CA ARG A 36 14.54 6.03 -0.82
C ARG A 36 13.91 7.41 -0.54
N GLN A 37 12.70 7.68 -1.04
CA GLN A 37 11.92 8.83 -0.57
C GLN A 37 11.63 8.74 0.92
N THR A 38 11.56 9.90 1.57
CA THR A 38 11.18 10.06 2.97
C THR A 38 9.93 9.25 3.31
N LEU A 39 9.95 8.63 4.50
CA LEU A 39 8.81 7.89 5.07
C LEU A 39 7.52 8.72 4.93
N PRO A 40 6.36 8.06 4.75
CA PRO A 40 5.09 8.79 4.69
C PRO A 40 4.93 9.63 5.96
N VAL A 41 4.76 10.94 5.78
CA VAL A 41 4.57 11.87 6.90
C VAL A 41 3.19 11.64 7.49
N ILE A 42 3.13 11.28 8.77
CA ILE A 42 1.88 11.12 9.51
C ILE A 42 1.82 12.30 10.51
N PRO A 43 0.82 13.19 10.44
CA PRO A 43 0.74 14.32 11.37
C PRO A 43 0.61 13.82 12.82
N LYS A 44 1.45 14.36 13.73
CA LYS A 44 1.49 14.01 15.16
C LYS A 44 1.83 12.54 15.47
N SER A 45 2.53 11.86 14.57
CA SER A 45 2.94 10.47 14.75
C SER A 45 4.17 10.30 15.62
N THR A 46 4.29 9.12 16.22
CA THR A 46 5.56 8.65 16.78
C THR A 46 6.43 8.05 15.67
N PRO A 47 7.75 7.89 15.88
CA PRO A 47 8.61 7.17 14.94
C PRO A 47 8.10 5.74 14.65
N ALA A 48 7.46 5.08 15.62
CA ALA A 48 6.89 3.76 15.43
C ALA A 48 5.70 3.76 14.46
N ASP A 49 4.85 4.79 14.51
CA ASP A 49 3.71 4.94 13.62
C ASP A 49 4.16 5.20 12.17
N GLU A 50 5.20 6.02 11.97
CA GLU A 50 5.80 6.25 10.65
C GLU A 50 6.36 4.95 10.05
N ILE A 51 7.07 4.19 10.88
CA ILE A 51 7.63 2.89 10.51
C ILE A 51 6.55 1.87 10.15
N ASN A 52 5.40 1.90 10.86
CA ASN A 52 4.28 0.99 10.61
C ASN A 52 3.42 1.41 9.40
N GLY A 53 3.35 2.72 9.12
CA GLY A 53 2.69 3.25 7.93
C GLY A 53 3.49 3.01 6.64
N PHE A 54 4.80 2.82 6.77
CA PHE A 54 5.69 2.46 5.66
C PHE A 54 5.50 1.00 5.20
N LEU A 55 5.66 0.80 3.89
CA LEU A 55 5.48 -0.50 3.26
C LEU A 55 6.75 -1.36 3.42
N LYS A 56 6.85 -2.07 4.55
CA LYS A 56 7.94 -3.04 4.80
C LYS A 56 7.67 -4.42 4.23
N GLN A 57 6.42 -4.84 4.36
CA GLN A 57 5.90 -6.13 3.94
C GLN A 57 4.40 -5.95 3.71
N SER A 58 3.90 -6.48 2.60
CA SER A 58 2.48 -6.55 2.32
C SER A 58 2.09 -7.98 2.01
N PHE A 59 0.84 -8.35 2.24
CA PHE A 59 0.32 -9.63 1.75
C PHE A 59 0.18 -9.65 0.21
N LEU A 60 0.56 -8.56 -0.46
CA LEU A 60 0.69 -8.42 -1.91
C LEU A 60 2.09 -8.83 -2.42
N GLU A 61 2.89 -9.48 -1.58
CA GLU A 61 4.15 -10.17 -1.94
C GLU A 61 3.93 -11.66 -2.20
#